data_AF-A0A7Y3K7G5-F1
#
_entry.id   AF-A0A7Y3K7G5-F1
#
_cell.length_a   1.000
_cell.length_b   1.000
_cell.length_c   1.000
_cell.angle_alpha   90.00
_cell.angle_beta   90.00
_cell.angle_gamma   90.00
#
_symmetry.space_group_name_H-M   'P 1'
#
loop_
_entity.id
_entity.type
_entity.pdbx_description
1 polymer ?
#
loop_
_entity_poly.entity_id
_entity_poly.type
_entity_poly.pdbx_seq_one_letter_code
_entity_poly.pdbx_strand_id
1 'polypeptide(L)'
;MAVKVQVVFYSMYGHVYQMAQAVAEGARQVAGAQVDLFQVAELMSPEVLARVGAAEAKKGFAQVPVIKPEQLLEADAIIFGTPTRFGNMAAQMRNFLDQT
;
A
#
# COMPACT_ATOMS: atom_id res chain seq x y z
N MET A 1 -5.09 13.71 21.68
CA MET A 1 -4.02 12.95 21.00
C MET A 1 -4.61 12.52 19.66
N ALA A 2 -3.91 12.73 18.55
CA ALA A 2 -4.42 12.31 17.24
C ALA A 2 -4.13 10.81 17.04
N VAL A 3 -5.10 10.07 16.50
CA VAL A 3 -4.97 8.65 16.16
C VAL A 3 -4.29 8.54 14.80
N LYS A 4 -3.12 7.90 14.74
CA LYS A 4 -2.36 7.71 13.51
C LYS A 4 -2.78 6.43 12.80
N VAL A 5 -3.33 6.57 11.60
CA VAL A 5 -3.77 5.47 10.75
C VAL A 5 -2.87 5.38 9.53
N GLN A 6 -2.25 4.23 9.33
CA GLN A 6 -1.48 3.95 8.11
C GLN A 6 -2.27 3.04 7.19
N VAL A 7 -2.47 3.47 5.95
CA VAL A 7 -3.02 2.63 4.89
C VAL A 7 -1.85 2.15 4.03
N VAL A 8 -1.47 0.88 4.19
CA VAL A 8 -0.32 0.27 3.53
C VAL A 8 -0.82 -0.66 2.43
N PHE A 9 -0.41 -0.44 1.18
CA PHE A 9 -0.93 -1.22 0.08
C PHE A 9 0.13 -1.76 -0.89
N TYR A 10 -0.24 -2.85 -1.58
CA TYR A 10 0.36 -3.24 -2.85
C TYR A 10 -0.70 -3.13 -3.95
N SER A 11 -0.35 -2.56 -5.10
CA SER A 11 -1.21 -2.53 -6.28
C SER A 11 -0.39 -2.82 -7.53
N MET A 12 -0.87 -3.74 -8.38
CA MET A 12 -0.23 -4.04 -9.66
C MET A 12 -0.80 -3.16 -10.78
N TYR A 13 -2.14 -3.05 -10.85
CA TYR A 13 -2.87 -2.37 -11.93
C TYR A 13 -3.72 -1.18 -11.46
N GLY A 14 -3.56 -0.71 -10.22
CA GLY A 14 -4.26 0.48 -9.72
C GLY A 14 -5.52 0.21 -8.89
N HIS A 15 -6.20 -0.93 -9.04
CA HIS A 15 -7.45 -1.22 -8.30
C HIS A 15 -7.30 -1.07 -6.77
N VAL A 16 -6.27 -1.69 -6.20
CA VAL A 16 -6.03 -1.62 -4.74
C VAL A 16 -5.60 -0.23 -4.30
N TYR A 17 -4.91 0.52 -5.18
CA TYR A 17 -4.56 1.91 -4.91
C TYR A 17 -5.82 2.79 -4.81
N GLN A 18 -6.77 2.65 -5.75
CA GLN A 18 -8.05 3.37 -5.68
C GLN A 18 -8.83 3.02 -4.40
N MET A 19 -8.87 1.74 -4.02
CA MET A 19 -9.48 1.32 -2.76
C MET A 19 -8.75 1.92 -1.54
N ALA A 20 -7.43 1.93 -1.56
CA ALA A 20 -6.63 2.51 -0.48
C ALA A 20 -6.85 4.03 -0.35
N GLN A 21 -7.03 4.74 -1.47
CA GLN A 21 -7.42 6.15 -1.45
C GLN A 21 -8.81 6.35 -0.82
N ALA A 22 -9.81 5.54 -1.21
CA ALA A 22 -11.15 5.61 -0.64
C ALA A 22 -11.17 5.30 0.86
N VAL A 23 -10.41 4.30 1.30
CA VAL A 23 -10.23 3.98 2.72
C VAL A 23 -9.57 5.14 3.47
N ALA A 24 -8.50 5.71 2.91
CA ALA A 24 -7.81 6.84 3.52
C ALA A 24 -8.72 8.08 3.61
N GLU A 25 -9.52 8.36 2.57
CA GLU A 25 -10.51 9.42 2.56
C GLU A 25 -11.56 9.22 3.66
N GLY A 26 -12.13 8.02 3.78
CA GLY A 26 -13.09 7.70 4.84
C GLY A 26 -12.49 7.84 6.24
N ALA A 27 -11.27 7.35 6.45
CA ALA A 27 -10.59 7.49 7.74
C ALA A 27 -10.31 8.95 8.11
N ARG A 28 -9.98 9.82 7.13
CA ARG A 28 -9.75 11.26 7.37
C ARG A 28 -11.00 12.02 7.80
N GLN A 29 -12.20 11.47 7.57
CA GLN A 29 -13.44 12.09 8.03
C GLN A 29 -13.65 11.96 9.55
N VAL A 30 -12.91 11.06 10.22
CA VAL A 30 -12.98 10.89 11.67
C VAL A 30 -12.19 11.97 12.37
N ALA A 31 -12.84 12.74 13.25
CA ALA A 31 -12.19 13.81 14.01
C ALA A 31 -11.01 13.27 14.84
N GLY A 32 -9.84 13.89 14.67
CA GLY A 32 -8.61 13.48 15.36
C GLY A 32 -7.84 12.34 14.69
N ALA A 33 -8.28 11.83 13.53
CA ALA A 33 -7.48 10.87 12.76
C ALA A 33 -6.44 11.57 11.86
N GLN A 34 -5.20 11.11 11.91
CA GLN A 34 -4.14 11.44 10.96
C GLN A 34 -3.89 10.22 10.08
N VAL A 35 -4.03 10.38 8.76
CA VAL A 35 -4.05 9.24 7.84
C VAL A 35 -3.01 9.38 6.74
N ASP A 36 -2.04 8.47 6.76
CA ASP A 36 -0.97 8.38 5.79
C ASP A 36 -1.16 7.17 4.87
N LEU A 37 -0.82 7.35 3.59
CA LEU A 37 -0.92 6.32 2.57
C LEU A 37 0.49 5.91 2.15
N PHE A 38 0.75 4.60 2.19
CA PHE A 38 2.04 4.03 1.84
C PHE A 38 1.90 2.86 0.87
N GLN A 39 2.91 2.67 0.03
CA GLN A 39 3.05 1.48 -0.79
C GLN A 39 4.18 0.57 -0.28
N VAL A 40 4.07 -0.74 -0.49
CA VAL A 40 5.19 -1.68 -0.26
C VAL A 40 6.11 -1.76 -1.47
N ALA A 41 7.37 -2.14 -1.25
CA ALA A 41 8.36 -2.28 -2.31
C ALA A 41 7.93 -3.28 -3.39
N GLU A 42 8.28 -2.97 -4.63
CA GLU A 42 8.07 -3.89 -5.75
C GLU A 42 9.19 -4.95 -5.80
N LEU A 43 8.82 -6.18 -6.19
CA LEU A 43 9.76 -7.30 -6.34
C LEU A 43 10.05 -7.64 -7.80
N MET A 44 9.16 -7.25 -8.72
CA MET A 44 9.39 -7.43 -10.16
C MET A 44 10.35 -6.37 -10.70
N SER A 45 11.21 -6.78 -11.63
CA SER A 45 12.05 -5.83 -12.37
C SER A 45 11.19 -4.91 -13.26
N PRO A 46 11.69 -3.71 -13.61
CA PRO A 46 11.00 -2.81 -14.53
C PRO A 46 10.68 -3.45 -15.89
N GLU A 47 11.56 -4.33 -16.40
CA GLU A 47 11.34 -5.06 -17.65
C GLU A 47 10.15 -6.01 -17.56
N VAL A 48 10.03 -6.77 -16.45
CA VAL A 48 8.90 -7.68 -16.23
C VAL A 48 7.61 -6.88 -16.08
N LEU A 49 7.63 -5.78 -15.33
CA LEU A 49 6.48 -4.89 -15.18
C LEU A 49 5.99 -4.32 -16.52
N ALA A 50 6.91 -3.96 -17.41
CA ALA A 50 6.57 -3.49 -18.75
C ALA A 50 5.93 -4.61 -19.58
N ARG A 51 6.51 -5.82 -19.56
CA ARG A 51 5.99 -6.98 -20.30
C ARG A 51 4.58 -7.39 -19.87
N VAL A 52 4.26 -7.29 -18.58
CA VAL A 52 2.92 -7.62 -18.05
C VAL A 52 1.94 -6.44 -18.10
N GLY A 53 2.34 -5.30 -18.68
CA GLY A 53 1.46 -4.14 -18.85
C GLY A 53 1.14 -3.37 -17.56
N ALA A 54 1.92 -3.57 -16.48
CA ALA A 54 1.69 -2.91 -15.19
C ALA A 54 2.41 -1.56 -15.05
N ALA A 55 3.36 -1.25 -15.94
CA ALA A 55 4.21 -0.06 -15.83
C ALA A 55 3.44 1.26 -15.79
N GLU A 56 2.42 1.45 -16.64
CA GLU A 56 1.64 2.69 -16.66
C GLU A 56 0.80 2.86 -15.39
N ALA A 57 0.17 1.79 -14.91
CA ALA A 57 -0.61 1.85 -13.66
C ALA A 57 0.26 2.27 -12.47
N LYS A 58 1.50 1.74 -12.39
CA LYS A 58 2.48 2.07 -11.34
C LYS A 58 2.87 3.54 -11.33
N LYS A 59 2.92 4.21 -12.49
CA LYS A 59 3.21 5.65 -12.56
C LYS A 59 2.13 6.49 -11.87
N GLY A 60 0.87 6.04 -11.88
CA GLY A 60 -0.26 6.77 -11.28
C GLY A 60 -0.18 6.95 -9.76
N PHE A 61 0.68 6.18 -9.09
CA PHE A 61 0.91 6.26 -7.65
C PHE A 61 2.40 6.21 -7.29
N ALA A 62 3.29 6.57 -8.22
CA ALA A 62 4.73 6.61 -7.98
C ALA A 62 5.16 7.62 -6.90
N GLN A 63 4.34 8.66 -6.69
CA GLN A 63 4.53 9.67 -5.65
C GLN A 63 4.19 9.19 -4.23
N VAL A 64 3.49 8.06 -4.09
CA VAL A 64 3.17 7.50 -2.77
C VAL A 64 4.47 6.95 -2.15
N PRO A 65 4.82 7.32 -0.92
CA PRO A 65 6.06 6.84 -0.30
C PRO A 65 6.06 5.32 -0.11
N VAL A 66 7.23 4.72 -0.30
CA VAL A 66 7.47 3.30 0.04
C VAL A 66 7.73 3.19 1.54
N ILE A 67 6.97 2.38 2.25
CA ILE A 67 7.13 2.19 3.70
C ILE A 67 8.19 1.13 4.03
N LYS A 68 8.90 1.35 5.14
CA LYS A 68 9.77 0.36 5.78
C LYS A 68 9.10 -0.26 7.01
N PRO A 69 9.45 -1.51 7.38
CA PRO A 69 8.83 -2.23 8.50
C PRO A 69 8.82 -1.44 9.82
N GLU A 70 9.89 -0.70 10.12
CA GLU A 70 10.04 0.02 11.40
C GLU A 70 9.02 1.15 11.55
N GLN A 71 8.55 1.72 10.44
CA GLN A 71 7.56 2.81 10.43
C GLN A 71 6.16 2.34 10.85
N LEU A 72 5.89 1.02 10.86
CA LEU A 72 4.62 0.48 11.34
C LEU A 72 4.41 0.75 12.83
N LEU A 73 5.49 0.90 13.59
CA LEU A 73 5.45 1.21 15.03
C LEU A 73 4.91 2.62 15.33
N GLU A 74 4.86 3.50 14.33
CA GLU A 74 4.36 4.86 14.47
C GLU A 74 2.83 4.94 14.43
N ALA A 75 2.15 3.86 14.01
CA ALA A 75 0.71 3.83 13.81
C ALA A 75 -0.05 3.31 15.04
N ASP A 76 -1.22 3.88 15.30
CA ASP A 76 -2.20 3.31 16.23
C ASP A 76 -3.09 2.27 15.53
N ALA A 77 -3.27 2.41 14.21
CA ALA A 77 -4.00 1.46 13.38
C ALA A 77 -3.35 1.31 12.00
N ILE A 78 -3.36 0.09 11.47
CA ILE A 78 -2.79 -0.23 10.15
C ILE A 78 -3.85 -0.95 9.32
N ILE A 79 -4.09 -0.48 8.10
CA ILE A 79 -5.01 -1.09 7.14
C ILE A 79 -4.20 -1.58 5.95
N PHE A 80 -4.20 -2.89 5.71
CA PHE A 80 -3.48 -3.50 4.60
C PHE A 80 -4.37 -3.71 3.37
N GLY A 81 -3.93 -3.18 2.22
CA GLY A 81 -4.53 -3.42 0.92
C GLY A 81 -3.65 -4.31 0.04
N THR A 82 -4.14 -5.46 -0.42
CA THR A 82 -3.36 -6.34 -1.30
C THR A 82 -4.27 -7.04 -2.30
N PRO A 83 -3.88 -7.17 -3.59
CA PRO A 83 -4.62 -7.96 -4.55
C PRO A 83 -4.46 -9.44 -4.21
N THR A 84 -5.48 -10.22 -4.49
CA THR A 84 -5.37 -11.67 -4.32
C THR A 84 -4.39 -12.29 -5.33
N ARG A 85 -3.65 -13.29 -4.86
CA ARG A 85 -2.87 -14.24 -5.66
C ARG A 85 -3.24 -15.64 -5.17
N PHE A 86 -4.09 -16.33 -5.94
CA PHE A 86 -4.59 -17.68 -5.62
C PHE A 86 -5.14 -17.80 -4.19
N GLY A 87 -5.95 -16.83 -3.76
CA GLY A 87 -6.55 -16.82 -2.42
C GLY A 87 -5.68 -16.23 -1.31
N ASN A 88 -4.41 -15.92 -1.59
CA ASN A 88 -3.47 -15.30 -0.65
C ASN A 88 -3.18 -13.84 -1.00
N MET A 89 -2.44 -13.15 -0.13
CA MET A 89 -1.84 -11.84 -0.43
C MET A 89 -0.78 -11.95 -1.53
N ALA A 90 -0.54 -10.85 -2.25
CA ALA A 90 0.57 -10.78 -3.20
C ALA A 90 1.95 -10.91 -2.51
N ALA A 91 2.91 -11.50 -3.23
CA ALA A 91 4.26 -11.75 -2.72
C ALA A 91 4.97 -10.48 -2.22
N GLN A 92 4.71 -9.32 -2.84
CA GLN A 92 5.25 -8.03 -2.42
C GLN A 92 4.79 -7.65 -1.01
N MET A 93 3.51 -7.87 -0.68
CA MET A 93 3.00 -7.65 0.67
C MET A 93 3.57 -8.68 1.64
N ARG A 94 3.65 -9.96 1.26
CA ARG A 94 4.22 -11.02 2.10
C ARG A 94 5.67 -10.73 2.46
N ASN A 95 6.50 -10.38 1.47
CA ASN A 95 7.90 -10.04 1.67
C ASN A 95 8.10 -8.83 2.58
N PHE A 96 7.20 -7.84 2.54
CA PHE A 96 7.21 -6.72 3.47
C PHE A 96 6.90 -7.18 4.91
N LEU A 97 5.87 -8.00 5.09
CA LEU A 97 5.47 -8.54 6.40
C LEU A 97 6.41 -9.63 6.94
N ASP A 98 7.29 -10.19 6.13
CA ASP A 98 8.35 -11.12 6.60
C ASP A 98 9.55 -10.38 7.21
N GLN A 99 9.60 -9.05 7.09
CA GLN A 99 10.67 -8.21 7.64
C GLN A 99 10.27 -7.52 8.96
N THR A 100 9.06 -7.80 9.48
CA THR A 100 8.56 -7.29 10.76
C THR A 100 8.83 -8.29 11.87
#